data_AF-A0A0P0XJV7-F1
#
_entry.id   AF-A0A0P0XJV7-F1
#
_cell.length_a   1.000
_cell.length_b   1.000
_cell.length_c   1.000
_cell.angle_alpha   90.00
_cell.angle_beta   90.00
_cell.angle_gamma   90.00
#
_symmetry.space_group_name_H-M   'P 1'
#
loop_
_entity.id
_entity.type
_entity.pdbx_description
1 polymer ?
#
loop_
_entity_poly.entity_id
_entity_poly.type
_entity_poly.pdbx_seq_one_letter_code
_entity_poly.pdbx_strand_id
1 'polypeptide(L)'
;MVSPDLIRNVVGIVGNAISFGLFLSPVLTFWRIIKEKDMKYFKADPYLATLLNCMLWVFYGLPIVHPNSILVVTINGIGLVIEAVYLTIFFLFSNKKN
;
A
#
# COMPACT_ATOMS: atom_id res chain seq x y z
N MET A 1 25.91 -17.54 17.92
CA MET A 1 25.67 -17.07 16.53
C MET A 1 24.19 -16.75 16.40
N VAL A 2 23.82 -15.61 15.81
CA VAL A 2 22.40 -15.26 15.60
C VAL A 2 21.86 -16.06 14.42
N SER A 3 20.66 -16.64 14.52
CA SER A 3 20.08 -17.41 13.41
C SER A 3 19.65 -16.48 12.26
N PRO A 4 19.84 -16.88 10.98
CA PRO A 4 19.36 -16.11 9.83
C PRO A 4 17.86 -15.80 9.88
N ASP A 5 17.05 -16.74 10.39
CA ASP A 5 15.60 -16.56 10.54
C ASP A 5 15.24 -15.46 11.53
N LEU A 6 15.99 -15.34 12.64
CA LEU A 6 15.77 -14.26 13.60
C LEU A 6 16.07 -12.91 12.97
N ILE A 7 17.18 -12.79 12.24
CA ILE A 7 17.55 -11.56 11.52
C ILE A 7 16.45 -11.20 10.51
N ARG A 8 16.02 -12.17 9.70
CA ARG A 8 14.96 -11.99 8.70
C ARG A 8 13.66 -11.48 9.33
N ASN A 9 13.25 -12.07 10.45
CA ASN A 9 12.01 -11.69 11.12
C ASN A 9 12.10 -10.29 11.74
N VAL A 10 13.22 -9.95 12.39
CA VAL A 10 13.44 -8.60 12.95
C VAL A 10 13.42 -7.54 11.86
N VAL A 11 14.18 -7.75 10.78
CA VAL A 11 14.20 -6.84 9.63
C VAL A 11 12.82 -6.74 8.99
N GLY A 12 12.11 -7.86 8.85
CA GLY A 12 10.76 -7.89 8.28
C GLY A 12 9.76 -7.09 9.12
N ILE A 13 9.80 -7.20 10.45
CA ILE A 13 8.93 -6.45 11.36
C ILE A 13 9.21 -4.94 11.28
N VAL A 14 10.49 -4.55 11.33
CA VAL A 14 10.89 -3.14 11.19
C VAL A 14 10.48 -2.58 9.83
N GLY A 15 10.73 -3.34 8.75
CA GLY A 15 10.31 -2.99 7.40
C GLY A 15 8.80 -2.82 7.28
N ASN A 16 8.01 -3.72 7.88
CA ASN A 16 6.55 -3.62 7.92
C ASN A 16 6.08 -2.32 8.59
N ALA A 17 6.67 -1.94 9.72
CA ALA A 17 6.32 -0.71 10.42
C ALA A 17 6.61 0.54 9.57
N ILE A 18 7.76 0.58 8.89
CA ILE A 18 8.14 1.69 8.00
C ILE A 18 7.22 1.75 6.78
N SER A 19 6.99 0.61 6.12
CA SER A 19 6.09 0.51 4.96
C SER A 19 4.67 0.91 5.32
N PHE A 20 4.20 0.60 6.52
CA PHE A 20 2.88 1.04 6.99
C PHE A 20 2.80 2.57 7.07
N GLY A 21 3.83 3.20 7.65
CA GLY A 21 3.94 4.67 7.66
C GLY A 21 3.99 5.26 6.25
N LEU A 22 4.69 4.59 5.31
CA LEU A 22 4.75 5.00 3.91
C LEU A 22 3.36 4.98 3.24
N PHE A 23 2.59 3.90 3.43
CA PHE A 23 1.23 3.81 2.89
C PHE A 23 0.27 4.84 3.50
N LEU A 24 0.49 5.24 4.75
CA LEU A 24 -0.29 6.31 5.38
C LEU A 24 0.15 7.72 4.98
N SER A 25 1.33 7.88 4.36
CA SER A 25 1.84 9.22 4.00
C SER A 25 0.89 10.05 3.12
N PRO A 26 0.12 9.48 2.17
CA PRO A 26 -0.81 10.26 1.35
C PRO A 26 -2.15 10.57 2.02
N VAL A 27 -2.42 10.09 3.25
CA VAL A 27 -3.72 10.32 3.93
C VAL A 27 -4.06 11.81 4.02
N LEU A 28 -3.08 12.66 4.35
CA LEU A 28 -3.30 14.11 4.44
C LEU A 28 -3.66 14.73 3.09
N THR A 29 -3.06 14.23 2.01
CA THR A 29 -3.38 14.64 0.63
C THR A 29 -4.82 14.29 0.28
N PHE A 30 -5.26 13.07 0.58
CA PHE A 30 -6.64 12.65 0.34
C PHE A 30 -7.66 13.34 1.22
N TRP A 31 -7.31 13.60 2.48
CA TRP A 31 -8.16 14.40 3.37
C TRP A 31 -8.39 15.81 2.83
N ARG A 32 -7.35 16.42 2.25
CA ARG A 32 -7.46 17.71 1.56
C ARG A 32 -8.33 17.62 0.31
N ILE A 33 -8.20 16.58 -0.51
CA ILE A 33 -9.07 16.35 -1.69
C ILE A 33 -10.54 16.28 -1.28
N ILE A 34 -10.84 15.55 -0.19
CA ILE A 34 -12.22 15.44 0.32
C ILE A 34 -12.76 16.80 0.78
N LYS A 35 -11.94 17.59 1.49
CA LYS A 35 -12.33 18.92 1.99
C LYS A 35 -12.51 19.96 0.88
N GLU A 36 -11.55 20.05 -0.03
CA GLU A 36 -11.55 21.04 -1.12
C GLU A 36 -12.43 20.63 -2.29
N LYS A 37 -12.80 19.33 -2.38
CA LYS A 37 -13.48 18.73 -3.53
C LYS A 37 -12.77 19.00 -4.86
N ASP A 38 -11.46 19.23 -4.80
CA ASP A 38 -10.63 19.63 -5.92
C ASP A 38 -9.36 18.76 -5.93
N MET A 39 -9.08 18.17 -7.09
CA MET A 39 -7.95 17.28 -7.30
C MET A 39 -6.76 18.02 -7.89
N LYS A 40 -6.54 19.29 -7.49
CA LYS A 40 -5.77 20.35 -8.19
C LYS A 40 -4.68 19.90 -9.16
N TYR A 41 -3.83 18.91 -8.83
CA TYR A 41 -2.91 18.25 -9.77
C TYR A 41 -2.66 16.77 -9.43
N PHE A 42 -3.62 16.12 -8.79
CA PHE A 42 -3.48 14.76 -8.29
C PHE A 42 -3.67 13.74 -9.41
N LYS A 43 -2.72 12.82 -9.55
CA LYS A 43 -2.73 11.75 -10.54
C LYS A 43 -2.94 10.41 -9.88
N ALA A 44 -3.83 9.58 -10.45
CA ALA A 44 -4.08 8.23 -9.96
C ALA A 44 -3.00 7.22 -10.36
N ASP A 45 -2.16 7.53 -11.36
CA ASP A 45 -1.13 6.63 -11.89
C ASP A 45 -0.24 5.97 -10.81
N PRO A 46 0.36 6.72 -9.86
CA PRO A 46 1.19 6.11 -8.81
C PRO A 46 0.39 5.18 -7.89
N TYR A 47 -0.87 5.50 -7.59
CA TYR A 47 -1.72 4.68 -6.70
C TYR A 47 -2.18 3.41 -7.40
N LEU A 48 -2.50 3.48 -8.69
CA LEU A 48 -2.80 2.31 -9.50
C LEU A 48 -1.58 1.39 -9.63
N ALA A 49 -0.40 1.95 -9.92
CA ALA A 49 0.85 1.20 -9.97
C ALA A 49 1.17 0.52 -8.63
N THR A 50 0.92 1.21 -7.51
CA THR A 50 1.17 0.69 -6.16
C THR A 50 0.16 -0.40 -5.79
N LEU A 51 -1.12 -0.25 -6.16
CA LEU A 51 -2.12 -1.30 -6.01
C LEU A 51 -1.74 -2.57 -6.78
N LEU A 52 -1.34 -2.43 -8.06
CA LEU A 52 -0.86 -3.53 -8.88
C LEU A 52 0.38 -4.19 -8.26
N ASN A 53 1.32 -3.38 -7.76
CA ASN A 53 2.52 -3.87 -7.08
C ASN A 53 2.16 -4.68 -5.82
N CYS A 54 1.24 -4.18 -5.00
CA CYS A 54 0.77 -4.89 -3.81
C CYS A 54 0.10 -6.23 -4.17
N MET A 55 -0.72 -6.25 -5.24
CA MET A 55 -1.32 -7.50 -5.72
C MET A 55 -0.26 -8.53 -6.13
N LEU A 56 0.78 -8.11 -6.85
CA LEU A 56 1.88 -8.99 -7.24
C LEU A 56 2.65 -9.52 -6.03
N TRP A 57 2.91 -8.68 -5.02
CA TRP A 57 3.59 -9.11 -3.80
C TRP A 57 2.75 -10.05 -2.93
N VAL A 58 1.44 -9.80 -2.83
CA VAL A 58 0.52 -10.72 -2.15
C VAL A 58 0.51 -12.06 -2.86
N PHE A 59 0.40 -12.07 -4.20
CA PHE A 59 0.46 -13.30 -5.00
C PHE A 59 1.78 -14.06 -4.81
N TYR A 60 2.91 -13.34 -4.90
CA TYR A 60 4.24 -13.91 -4.68
C TYR A 60 4.41 -14.49 -3.27
N GLY A 61 3.84 -13.84 -2.26
CA GLY A 61 3.95 -14.28 -0.87
C GLY A 61 3.04 -15.47 -0.49
N LEU A 62 2.20 -15.96 -1.40
CA LEU A 62 1.39 -17.15 -1.14
C LEU A 62 2.30 -18.39 -0.94
N PRO A 63 1.95 -19.32 -0.04
CA PRO A 63 2.78 -20.50 0.26
C PRO A 63 3.09 -21.39 -0.95
N ILE A 64 2.21 -21.37 -1.96
CA ILE A 64 2.39 -22.10 -3.22
C ILE A 64 3.48 -21.49 -4.14
N VAL A 65 3.82 -20.20 -3.95
CA VAL A 65 4.84 -19.49 -4.74
C VAL A 65 6.13 -19.33 -3.93
N HIS A 66 6.04 -18.79 -2.71
CA HIS A 66 7.20 -18.61 -1.84
C HIS A 66 6.87 -18.93 -0.37
N PRO A 67 7.41 -20.02 0.21
CA PRO A 67 7.09 -20.41 1.58
C PRO A 67 7.62 -19.39 2.60
N ASN A 68 6.98 -19.33 3.77
CA ASN A 68 7.39 -18.49 4.91
C ASN A 68 7.40 -16.96 4.63
N SER A 69 6.56 -16.48 3.72
CA SER A 69 6.48 -15.08 3.28
C SER A 69 5.43 -14.24 4.00
N ILE A 70 4.97 -14.66 5.18
CA ILE A 70 3.81 -14.03 5.85
C ILE A 70 3.97 -12.52 6.04
N LEU A 71 5.17 -12.06 6.43
CA LEU A 71 5.47 -10.63 6.63
C LEU A 71 5.40 -9.80 5.34
N VAL A 72 5.61 -10.44 4.17
CA VAL A 72 5.46 -9.78 2.86
C VAL A 72 3.97 -9.69 2.50
N VAL A 73 3.22 -10.77 2.73
CA VAL A 73 1.77 -10.81 2.45
C VAL A 73 1.01 -9.82 3.33
N THR A 74 1.33 -9.73 4.62
CA THR A 74 0.60 -8.86 5.56
C THR A 74 0.71 -7.40 5.18
N ILE A 75 1.92 -6.90 4.93
CA ILE A 75 2.12 -5.48 4.64
C ILE A 75 1.57 -5.08 3.26
N ASN A 76 1.76 -5.92 2.25
CA ASN A 76 1.20 -5.65 0.92
C ASN A 76 -0.32 -5.84 0.89
N GLY A 77 -0.87 -6.72 1.74
CA GLY A 77 -2.32 -6.81 1.94
C GLY A 77 -2.91 -5.53 2.54
N ILE A 78 -2.26 -4.97 3.56
CA ILE A 78 -2.64 -3.66 4.12
C ILE A 78 -2.50 -2.55 3.07
N GLY A 79 -1.37 -2.52 2.35
CA GLY A 79 -1.12 -1.60 1.25
C GLY A 79 -2.22 -1.67 0.20
N LEU A 80 -2.62 -2.87 -0.23
CA LEU A 80 -3.70 -3.09 -1.19
C LEU A 80 -5.01 -2.44 -0.72
N VAL A 81 -5.40 -2.61 0.54
CA VAL A 81 -6.62 -1.99 1.08
C VAL A 81 -6.50 -0.47 1.09
N ILE A 82 -5.36 0.08 1.53
CA ILE A 82 -5.12 1.53 1.58
C ILE A 82 -5.16 2.15 0.17
N GLU A 83 -4.46 1.55 -0.78
CA GLU A 83 -4.42 2.00 -2.18
C GLU A 83 -5.79 1.91 -2.85
N ALA A 84 -6.58 0.86 -2.54
CA ALA A 84 -7.95 0.74 -3.03
C ALA A 84 -8.85 1.88 -2.49
N VAL A 85 -8.68 2.27 -1.23
CA VAL A 85 -9.39 3.43 -0.63
C VAL A 85 -8.98 4.72 -1.33
N TYR A 86 -7.69 4.95 -1.54
CA TYR A 86 -7.18 6.12 -2.26
C TYR A 86 -7.74 6.22 -3.68
N LEU A 87 -7.68 5.14 -4.46
CA LEU A 87 -8.24 5.11 -5.81
C LEU A 87 -9.76 5.31 -5.81
N THR A 88 -10.48 4.76 -4.83
CA THR A 88 -11.92 4.98 -4.67
C THR A 88 -12.24 6.45 -4.44
N ILE A 89 -11.52 7.11 -3.52
CA ILE A 89 -11.69 8.55 -3.29
C ILE A 89 -11.37 9.32 -4.57
N PHE A 90 -10.28 9.00 -5.24
CA PHE A 90 -9.91 9.65 -6.50
C PHE A 90 -11.05 9.59 -7.53
N PHE A 91 -11.61 8.40 -7.80
CA PHE A 91 -12.70 8.26 -8.77
C PHE A 91 -13.98 8.99 -8.37
N LEU A 92 -14.32 9.01 -7.08
CA LEU A 92 -15.49 9.74 -6.57
C LEU A 92 -15.39 11.27 -6.75
N PHE A 93 -14.19 11.84 -6.66
CA PHE A 93 -13.96 13.28 -6.83
C PHE A 93 -13.54 13.66 -8.26
N SER A 94 -13.13 12.71 -9.09
CA SER A 94 -12.80 12.93 -10.51
C SER A 94 -14.03 13.19 -11.38
N ASN A 95 -15.11 12.43 -11.16
CA ASN A 95 -16.32 12.53 -11.98
C ASN A 95 -17.16 13.78 -11.75
N LYS A 96 -16.76 14.70 -10.87
CA LYS A 96 -17.49 15.97 -10.66
C LYS A 96 -17.19 17.05 -11.69
N LYS A 97 -16.33 16.79 -12.67
CA LYS A 97 -15.90 17.81 -13.65
C LYS A 97 -16.40 17.60 -15.09
N ASN A 98 -17.26 16.62 -15.35
CA ASN A 98 -18.02 16.49 -16.61
C ASN A 98 -19.47 16.04 -16.30
#